data_AF-A0AA48HC37-F1
#
_entry.id   AF-A0AA48HC37-F1
#
_cell.length_a   1.000
_cell.length_b   1.000
_cell.length_c   1.000
_cell.angle_alpha   90.00
_cell.angle_beta   90.00
_cell.angle_gamma   90.00
#
_symmetry.space_group_name_H-M   'P 1'
#
loop_
_entity.id
_entity.type
_entity.pdbx_description
1 polymer ?
#
loop_
_entity_poly.entity_id
_entity_poly.type
_entity_poly.pdbx_seq_one_letter_code
_entity_poly.pdbx_strand_id
1 'polypeptide(L)'
;MRAATLTIAAALAFAAPLHAQQGEDYTPAFSAEDDLDCAIFIGAIMAEMEAEMTPDNQIGLTSALTYFVGRYEAQRGTDLMQAFTDRYPVYLQRNPAEIEQTCSVRMRSFAARLQVSGSALTRLQPPRPAQQGDTAPQE
;
A
#
# COMPACT_ATOMS: atom_id res chain seq x y z
N MET A 1 32.02 -29.12 -50.60
CA MET A 1 32.50 -28.73 -49.26
C MET A 1 32.91 -27.27 -49.29
N ARG A 2 32.05 -26.36 -48.82
CA ARG A 2 32.38 -24.98 -48.48
C ARG A 2 31.53 -24.64 -47.26
N ALA A 3 32.20 -24.58 -46.12
CA ALA A 3 31.60 -24.39 -44.81
C ALA A 3 30.97 -22.99 -44.73
N ALA A 4 29.67 -22.93 -44.46
CA ALA A 4 28.99 -21.71 -44.05
C ALA A 4 29.23 -21.53 -42.55
N THR A 5 30.09 -20.59 -42.20
CA THR A 5 30.25 -20.08 -40.84
C THR A 5 28.99 -19.29 -40.48
N LEU A 6 28.06 -19.92 -39.76
CA LEU A 6 26.94 -19.24 -39.13
C LEU A 6 27.43 -18.69 -37.79
N THR A 7 27.86 -17.43 -37.79
CA THR A 7 28.19 -16.68 -36.58
C THR A 7 26.89 -16.40 -35.83
N ILE A 8 26.59 -17.17 -34.79
CA ILE A 8 25.51 -16.87 -33.84
C ILE A 8 26.00 -15.66 -33.02
N ALA A 9 25.68 -14.46 -33.49
CA ALA A 9 25.90 -13.24 -32.74
C ALA A 9 25.01 -13.27 -31.49
N ALA A 10 25.67 -13.23 -30.32
CA ALA A 10 25.05 -13.16 -29.01
C ALA A 10 24.11 -11.95 -28.91
N ALA A 11 22.81 -12.18 -29.09
CA ALA A 11 21.76 -11.24 -28.73
C ALA A 11 21.47 -11.34 -27.22
N LEU A 12 22.48 -11.03 -26.39
CA LEU A 12 22.36 -10.96 -24.93
C LEU A 12 23.17 -9.75 -24.43
N ALA A 13 22.81 -8.55 -24.85
CA ALA A 13 23.46 -7.33 -24.35
C ALA A 13 22.55 -6.09 -24.33
N PHE A 14 21.22 -6.25 -24.29
CA PHE A 14 20.32 -5.13 -23.99
C PHE A 14 19.34 -5.50 -22.88
N ALA A 15 19.90 -5.89 -21.73
CA ALA A 15 19.29 -5.50 -20.46
C ALA A 15 19.47 -3.98 -20.32
N ALA A 16 18.69 -3.20 -21.09
CA ALA A 16 18.53 -1.80 -20.79
C ALA A 16 17.89 -1.74 -19.40
N PRO A 17 18.48 -1.04 -18.41
CA PRO A 17 17.73 -0.72 -17.22
C PRO A 17 16.54 0.09 -17.72
N LEU A 18 15.32 -0.31 -17.33
CA LEU A 18 14.17 0.60 -17.35
C LEU A 18 14.62 1.83 -16.56
N HIS A 19 15.13 2.85 -17.24
CA HIS A 19 15.34 4.15 -16.66
C HIS A 19 13.94 4.64 -16.36
N ALA A 20 13.57 4.54 -15.09
CA ALA A 20 12.49 5.32 -14.51
C ALA A 20 12.57 6.71 -15.12
N GLN A 21 11.50 7.12 -15.82
CA GLN A 21 11.39 8.48 -16.30
C GLN A 21 11.48 9.40 -15.08
N GLN A 22 12.68 9.96 -14.86
CA GLN A 22 12.94 11.05 -13.95
C GLN A 22 12.26 12.28 -14.53
N GLY A 23 10.95 12.38 -14.30
CA GLY A 23 10.15 13.57 -14.57
C GLY A 23 9.86 14.24 -13.23
N GLU A 24 10.49 15.39 -13.02
CA GLU A 24 10.37 16.29 -11.85
C GLU A 24 10.77 15.63 -10.52
N ASP A 25 11.57 16.34 -9.72
CA ASP A 25 11.92 15.90 -8.36
C ASP A 25 10.62 15.79 -7.53
N TYR A 26 10.02 14.60 -7.52
CA TYR A 26 8.85 14.29 -6.70
C TYR A 26 9.28 14.44 -5.24
N THR A 27 9.03 15.62 -4.67
CA THR A 27 9.06 15.82 -3.23
C THR A 27 7.72 15.32 -2.72
N PRO A 28 7.68 14.20 -1.97
CA PRO A 28 6.43 13.71 -1.43
C PRO A 28 5.82 14.80 -0.54
N ALA A 29 4.50 15.04 -0.66
CA ALA A 29 3.80 16.02 0.18
C ALA A 29 3.83 15.67 1.68
N PHE A 30 4.25 14.44 2.03
CA PHE A 30 4.38 13.93 3.39
C PHE A 30 5.68 13.16 3.52
N SER A 31 6.40 13.37 4.62
CA SER A 31 7.64 12.67 4.91
C SER A 31 7.39 11.24 5.38
N ALA A 32 8.45 10.42 5.40
CA ALA A 32 8.41 9.11 6.05
C ALA A 32 8.16 9.28 7.57
N GLU A 33 8.68 10.33 8.18
CA GLU A 33 8.45 10.66 9.58
C GLU A 33 6.96 10.95 9.87
N ASP A 34 6.23 11.55 8.92
CA ASP A 34 4.77 11.72 9.04
C ASP A 34 4.03 10.38 8.92
N ASP A 35 4.56 9.41 8.16
CA ASP A 35 4.04 8.03 8.18
C ASP A 35 4.23 7.39 9.56
N LEU A 36 5.42 7.54 10.14
CA LEU A 36 5.73 6.95 11.44
C LEU A 36 4.92 7.60 12.58
N ASP A 37 4.74 8.92 12.55
CA ASP A 37 3.89 9.62 13.53
C ASP A 37 2.43 9.18 13.45
N CYS A 38 1.92 8.95 12.23
CA CYS A 38 0.58 8.40 12.07
C CYS A 38 0.47 6.97 12.57
N ALA A 39 1.50 6.14 12.40
CA ALA A 39 1.52 4.79 12.97
C ALA A 39 1.52 4.84 14.51
N ILE A 40 2.31 5.73 15.13
CA ILE A 40 2.30 5.95 16.60
C ILE A 40 0.91 6.37 17.07
N PHE A 41 0.30 7.35 16.40
CA PHE A 41 -1.02 7.86 16.73
C PHE A 41 -2.10 6.76 16.69
N ILE A 42 -2.13 5.95 15.63
CA ILE A 42 -3.07 4.82 15.53
C ILE A 42 -2.79 3.77 16.61
N GLY A 43 -1.53 3.46 16.88
CA GLY A 43 -1.15 2.55 17.96
C GLY A 43 -1.61 3.02 19.34
N ALA A 44 -1.52 4.33 19.60
CA ALA A 44 -2.02 4.94 20.83
C ALA A 44 -3.55 4.79 20.95
N ILE A 45 -4.31 5.07 19.88
CA ILE A 45 -5.77 4.85 19.87
C ILE A 45 -6.10 3.38 20.14
N MET A 46 -5.39 2.44 19.51
CA MET A 46 -5.61 1.01 19.73
C MET A 46 -5.38 0.60 21.19
N ALA A 47 -4.36 1.17 21.84
CA ALA A 47 -4.06 0.91 23.25
C ALA A 47 -5.11 1.55 24.18
N GLU A 48 -5.57 2.76 23.89
CA GLU A 48 -6.62 3.44 24.65
C GLU A 48 -7.97 2.73 24.55
N MET A 49 -8.29 2.18 23.39
CA MET A 49 -9.57 1.52 23.10
C MET A 49 -9.58 0.02 23.42
N GLU A 50 -8.51 -0.57 23.96
CA GLU A 50 -8.34 -2.02 24.09
C GLU A 50 -9.56 -2.72 24.71
N ALA A 51 -10.12 -2.17 25.78
CA ALA A 51 -11.26 -2.77 26.50
C ALA A 51 -12.62 -2.63 25.77
N GLU A 52 -12.75 -1.68 24.83
CA GLU A 52 -14.02 -1.33 24.17
C GLU A 52 -13.96 -1.53 22.65
N MET A 53 -12.90 -2.16 22.15
CA MET A 53 -12.62 -2.30 20.73
C MET A 53 -13.57 -3.31 20.07
N THR A 54 -14.47 -2.80 19.24
CA THR A 54 -15.30 -3.62 18.36
C THR A 54 -14.46 -4.29 17.27
N PRO A 55 -14.91 -5.42 16.70
CA PRO A 55 -14.20 -6.08 15.59
C PRO A 55 -13.97 -5.16 14.38
N ASP A 56 -14.96 -4.35 14.03
CA ASP A 56 -14.86 -3.42 12.89
C ASP A 56 -13.82 -2.32 13.15
N ASN A 57 -13.77 -1.79 14.37
CA ASN A 57 -12.76 -0.81 14.77
C ASN A 57 -11.36 -1.43 14.75
N GLN A 58 -11.22 -2.66 15.25
CA GLN A 58 -9.94 -3.37 15.23
C GLN A 58 -9.41 -3.54 13.81
N ILE A 59 -10.26 -3.97 12.87
CA ILE A 59 -9.88 -4.15 11.46
C ILE A 59 -9.49 -2.79 10.85
N GLY A 60 -10.27 -1.75 11.10
CA GLY A 60 -10.00 -0.41 10.60
C GLY A 60 -8.67 0.15 11.09
N LEU A 61 -8.43 0.08 12.40
CA LEU A 61 -7.21 0.58 13.04
C LEU A 61 -5.98 -0.26 12.64
N THR A 62 -6.09 -1.59 12.62
CA THR A 62 -5.01 -2.47 12.15
C THR A 62 -4.65 -2.19 10.69
N SER A 63 -5.65 -1.94 9.84
CA SER A 63 -5.44 -1.58 8.43
C SER A 63 -4.75 -0.22 8.30
N ALA A 64 -5.13 0.76 9.11
CA ALA A 64 -4.50 2.08 9.14
C ALA A 64 -3.04 2.00 9.60
N LEU A 65 -2.78 1.26 10.69
CA LEU A 65 -1.43 1.02 11.20
C LEU A 65 -0.56 0.35 10.13
N THR A 66 -1.06 -0.72 9.50
CA THR A 66 -0.37 -1.44 8.42
C THR A 66 -0.06 -0.53 7.24
N TYR A 67 -1.00 0.34 6.85
CA TYR A 67 -0.80 1.29 5.75
C TYR A 67 0.35 2.26 6.05
N PHE A 68 0.38 2.88 7.23
CA PHE A 68 1.41 3.86 7.57
C PHE A 68 2.78 3.21 7.81
N VAL A 69 2.82 2.07 8.51
CA VAL A 69 4.05 1.28 8.68
C VAL A 69 4.61 0.87 7.32
N GLY A 70 3.80 0.26 6.45
CA GLY A 70 4.28 -0.19 5.14
C GLY A 70 4.81 0.96 4.26
N ARG A 71 4.23 2.16 4.38
CA ARG A 71 4.73 3.35 3.69
C ARG A 71 6.06 3.87 4.25
N TYR A 72 6.23 3.82 5.57
CA TYR A 72 7.50 4.15 6.20
C TYR A 72 8.59 3.17 5.74
N GLU A 73 8.31 1.86 5.83
CA GLU A 73 9.27 0.82 5.47
C GLU A 73 9.67 0.89 4.00
N ALA A 74 8.72 1.21 3.10
CA ALA A 74 9.01 1.41 1.69
C ALA A 74 10.00 2.56 1.40
N GLN A 75 10.11 3.54 2.31
CA GLN A 75 10.99 4.70 2.16
C GLN A 75 12.30 4.57 2.95
N ARG A 76 12.29 3.89 4.10
CA ARG A 76 13.42 3.87 5.05
C ARG A 76 13.98 2.49 5.40
N GLY A 77 13.26 1.40 5.13
CA GLY A 77 13.67 0.02 5.49
C GLY A 77 12.99 -0.52 6.76
N THR A 78 13.49 -1.65 7.27
CA THR A 78 12.72 -2.60 8.09
C THR A 78 12.98 -2.60 9.60
N ASP A 79 13.86 -1.74 10.15
CA ASP A 79 14.07 -1.67 11.61
C ASP A 79 13.02 -0.79 12.29
N LEU A 80 11.79 -1.29 12.30
CA LEU A 80 10.62 -0.54 12.71
C LEU A 80 10.60 -0.24 14.21
N MET A 81 11.07 -1.17 15.05
CA MET A 81 11.09 -0.99 16.50
C MET A 81 12.06 0.12 16.91
N GLN A 82 13.27 0.13 16.34
CA GLN A 82 14.23 1.20 16.57
C GLN A 82 13.69 2.53 16.06
N ALA A 83 13.10 2.55 14.86
CA ALA A 83 12.49 3.75 14.29
C ALA A 83 11.40 4.35 15.21
N PHE A 84 10.48 3.54 15.73
CA PHE A 84 9.47 4.01 16.68
C PHE A 84 10.13 4.59 17.94
N THR A 85 11.13 3.90 18.49
CA THR A 85 11.83 4.33 19.71
C THR A 85 12.51 5.68 19.52
N ASP A 86 13.21 5.87 18.40
CA ASP A 86 13.89 7.12 18.08
C ASP A 86 12.92 8.26 17.75
N ARG A 87 11.79 7.93 17.12
CA ARG A 87 10.79 8.92 16.73
C ARG A 87 9.93 9.40 17.89
N TYR A 88 9.62 8.52 18.85
CA TYR A 88 8.65 8.78 19.91
C TYR A 88 8.90 10.08 20.72
N PRO A 89 10.15 10.42 21.13
CA PRO A 89 10.41 11.68 21.83
C PRO A 89 10.11 12.94 21.00
N VAL A 90 10.21 12.85 19.68
CA VAL A 90 9.85 13.96 18.76
C VAL A 90 8.34 14.02 18.56
N TYR A 91 7.69 12.86 18.43
CA TYR A 91 6.23 12.75 18.36
C TYR A 91 5.55 13.44 19.55
N LEU A 92 6.06 13.24 20.78
CA LEU A 92 5.51 13.85 21.99
C LEU A 92 5.56 15.40 22.02
N GLN A 93 6.40 16.01 21.19
CA GLN A 93 6.51 17.47 21.08
C GLN A 93 5.60 18.06 20.01
N ARG A 94 4.96 17.22 19.18
CA ARG A 94 4.05 17.66 18.12
C ARG A 94 2.67 17.99 18.68
N ASN A 95 1.96 18.88 17.99
CA ASN A 95 0.57 19.19 18.29
C ASN A 95 -0.34 18.00 17.91
N PRO A 96 -1.07 17.39 18.87
CA PRO A 96 -1.93 16.24 18.59
C PRO A 96 -3.00 16.52 17.53
N ALA A 97 -3.58 17.73 17.50
CA ALA A 97 -4.60 18.09 16.52
C ALA A 97 -4.06 18.10 15.08
N GLU A 98 -2.80 18.52 14.90
CA GLU A 98 -2.14 18.51 13.58
C GLU A 98 -1.81 17.08 13.13
N ILE A 99 -1.40 16.22 14.06
CA ILE A 99 -1.19 14.79 13.79
C ILE A 99 -2.49 14.16 13.35
N GLU A 100 -3.57 14.31 14.12
CA GLU A 100 -4.89 13.76 13.80
C GLU A 100 -5.38 14.24 12.43
N GLN A 101 -5.27 15.54 12.14
CA GLN A 101 -5.64 16.10 10.85
C GLN A 101 -4.83 15.47 9.71
N THR A 102 -3.51 15.34 9.88
CA THR A 102 -2.61 14.74 8.89
C THR A 102 -3.01 13.29 8.62
N CYS A 103 -3.18 12.49 9.68
CA CYS A 103 -3.47 11.07 9.55
C CYS A 103 -4.87 10.83 8.97
N SER A 104 -5.88 11.59 9.40
CA SER A 104 -7.26 11.46 8.92
C SER A 104 -7.42 11.83 7.44
N VAL A 105 -6.76 12.90 6.96
CA VAL A 105 -6.77 13.25 5.53
C VAL A 105 -6.15 12.14 4.69
N ARG A 106 -5.03 11.58 5.15
CA ARG A 106 -4.31 10.52 4.43
C ARG A 106 -5.09 9.22 4.39
N MET A 107 -5.76 8.85 5.49
CA MET A 107 -6.62 7.67 5.53
C MET A 107 -7.86 7.83 4.64
N ARG A 108 -8.51 9.00 4.62
CA ARG A 108 -9.63 9.26 3.70
C ARG A 108 -9.20 9.16 2.23
N SER A 109 -8.04 9.71 1.89
CA SER A 109 -7.47 9.60 0.54
C SER A 109 -7.12 8.15 0.17
N PHE A 110 -6.59 7.37 1.11
CA PHE A 110 -6.36 5.94 0.90
C PHE A 110 -7.66 5.16 0.70
N ALA A 111 -8.67 5.38 1.53
CA ALA A 111 -9.99 4.75 1.41
C ALA A 111 -10.63 5.04 0.03
N ALA A 112 -10.57 6.29 -0.44
CA ALA A 112 -11.06 6.65 -1.76
C ALA A 112 -10.35 5.87 -2.89
N ARG A 113 -9.02 5.72 -2.81
CA ARG A 113 -8.25 4.92 -3.76
C ARG A 113 -8.63 3.44 -3.72
N LEU A 114 -8.85 2.87 -2.53
CA LEU A 114 -9.31 1.49 -2.39
C LEU A 114 -10.69 1.29 -3.02
N GLN A 115 -11.62 2.22 -2.83
CA GLN A 115 -12.95 2.15 -3.44
C GLN A 115 -12.89 2.19 -4.98
N VAL A 116 -12.04 3.05 -5.54
CA VAL A 116 -11.80 3.12 -6.98
C VAL A 116 -11.18 1.82 -7.50
N SER A 117 -10.18 1.29 -6.82
CA SER A 117 -9.53 0.02 -7.17
C SER A 117 -10.51 -1.16 -7.11
N GLY A 118 -11.33 -1.24 -6.05
CA GLY A 118 -12.37 -2.28 -5.93
C GLY A 118 -13.38 -2.22 -7.07
N SER A 119 -13.86 -1.02 -7.40
CA SER A 119 -14.77 -0.80 -8.54
C SER A 119 -14.13 -1.20 -9.88
N ALA A 120 -12.82 -0.98 -10.05
CA ALA A 120 -12.10 -1.43 -11.22
C ALA A 120 -12.01 -2.96 -11.29
N LEU A 121 -11.69 -3.63 -10.18
CA LEU A 121 -11.62 -5.09 -10.10
C LEU A 121 -12.97 -5.76 -10.40
N THR A 122 -14.08 -5.21 -9.91
CA THR A 122 -15.43 -5.72 -10.23
C THR A 122 -15.72 -5.65 -11.73
N ARG A 123 -15.28 -4.59 -12.43
CA ARG A 123 -15.46 -4.48 -13.89
C ARG A 123 -14.63 -5.48 -14.69
N LEU A 124 -13.53 -5.97 -14.12
CA LEU A 124 -12.66 -6.97 -14.75
C LEU A 124 -13.14 -8.41 -14.50
N GLN A 125 -14.11 -8.62 -13.60
CA GLN A 125 -14.68 -9.95 -13.41
C GLN A 125 -15.48 -10.34 -14.66
N PRO A 126 -15.14 -11.46 -15.33
CA PRO A 126 -15.94 -11.94 -16.45
C PRO A 126 -17.38 -12.21 -15.99
N PRO A 127 -18.39 -11.99 -16.85
CA PRO A 127 -19.76 -12.33 -16.51
C PRO A 127 -19.80 -13.80 -16.08
N ARG A 128 -20.32 -14.05 -14.87
CA ARG A 128 -20.54 -15.42 -14.38
C ARG A 128 -21.37 -16.11 -15.46
N PRO A 129 -20.91 -17.22 -16.06
CA PRO A 129 -21.72 -17.94 -17.03
C PRO A 129 -23.04 -18.24 -16.33
N ALA A 130 -24.14 -17.86 -16.97
CA ALA A 130 -25.47 -18.15 -16.47
C ALA A 130 -25.45 -19.64 -16.08
N GLN A 131 -25.76 -19.95 -14.82
CA GLN A 131 -26.13 -21.31 -14.47
C GLN A 131 -27.17 -21.70 -15.52
N GLN A 132 -26.81 -22.66 -16.37
CA GLN A 132 -27.76 -23.34 -17.24
C GLN A 132 -28.76 -24.01 -16.31
N GLY A 133 -29.80 -23.27 -15.94
CA GLY A 133 -31.03 -23.82 -15.41
C GLY A 133 -31.74 -24.52 -16.56
N ASP A 134 -32.10 -25.77 -16.31
CA ASP A 134 -33.43 -26.31 -16.59
C ASP A 134 -34.03 -25.99 -17.97
N THR A 135 -33.90 -26.95 -18.89
CA THR A 135 -35.04 -27.78 -19.32
C THR A 135 -34.57 -28.73 -20.44
N ALA A 136 -34.32 -29.99 -20.11
CA ALA A 136 -34.51 -31.06 -21.08
C ALA A 136 -35.91 -31.65 -20.83
N PRO A 137 -36.83 -31.63 -21.81
CA PRO A 137 -38.03 -32.46 -21.73
C PRO A 137 -37.59 -33.92 -21.76
N GLN A 138 -38.03 -34.71 -20.77
CA GLN A 138 -38.01 -36.16 -20.90
C GLN A 138 -39.13 -36.55 -21.86
N GLU A 139 -38.77 -37.13 -23.01
CA GLU A 139 -39.66 -37.96 -23.83
C GLU A 139 -39.64 -39.40 -23.34
#